data_AF-A0AAW1DCP7-F1
#
_entry.id   AF-A0AAW1DCP7-F1
#
_cell.length_a   1.000
_cell.length_b   1.000
_cell.length_c   1.000
_cell.angle_alpha   90.00
_cell.angle_beta   90.00
_cell.angle_gamma   90.00
#
_symmetry.space_group_name_H-M   'P 1'
#
loop_
_entity.id
_entity.type
_entity.pdbx_description
1 polymer ?
#
loop_
_entity_poly.entity_id
_entity_poly.type
_entity_poly.pdbx_seq_one_letter_code
_entity_poly.pdbx_strand_id
1 'polypeptide(L)'
;MILLALLTGYQRQRKKAFVNAEDAAMAGTELKGVQDEEVERVRRAHLNDVENIPVFLISGMIFVAADPNVIFALMMFRLYFIARLAHTIVYAVYVVRQPVRTICFLIGVLINMILIFTIFIYFPQL
;
A
#
# COMPACT_ATOMS: atom_id res chain seq x y z
N MET A 1 4.70 -1.95 -2.34
CA MET A 1 4.73 -3.39 -2.00
C MET A 1 6.13 -3.99 -1.85
N ILE A 2 6.85 -4.37 -2.92
CA ILE A 2 8.13 -5.11 -2.81
C ILE A 2 9.18 -4.33 -2.00
N LEU A 3 9.36 -3.04 -2.29
CA LEU A 3 10.28 -2.18 -1.55
C LEU A 3 9.95 -2.11 -0.04
N LEU A 4 8.68 -2.13 0.33
CA LEU A 4 8.27 -2.15 1.74
C LEU A 4 8.55 -3.49 2.43
N ALA A 5 8.46 -4.60 1.70
CA ALA A 5 8.84 -5.91 2.23
C ALA A 5 10.36 -5.95 2.52
N LEU A 6 11.17 -5.47 1.57
CA LEU A 6 12.62 -5.34 1.75
C LEU A 6 12.97 -4.39 2.90
N LEU A 7 12.29 -3.25 3.00
CA LEU A 7 12.52 -2.25 4.05
C LEU A 7 12.12 -2.77 5.43
N THR A 8 11.07 -3.60 5.52
CA THR A 8 10.70 -4.29 6.77
C THR A 8 11.81 -5.26 7.19
N GLY A 9 12.33 -6.07 6.26
CA GLY A 9 13.45 -6.99 6.54
C GLY A 9 14.72 -6.27 6.96
N TYR A 10 15.08 -5.19 6.26
CA TYR A 10 16.22 -4.34 6.60
C TYR A 10 16.07 -3.71 8.00
N GLN A 11 14.89 -3.19 8.34
CA GLN A 11 14.65 -2.61 9.66
C GLN A 11 14.71 -3.66 10.77
N ARG A 12 14.19 -4.88 10.55
CA ARG A 12 14.30 -5.99 11.51
C ARG A 12 15.76 -6.32 11.82
N GLN A 13 16.61 -6.42 10.80
CA GLN A 13 18.03 -6.67 10.97
C GLN A 13 18.73 -5.50 11.69
N ARG A 14 18.46 -4.26 11.27
CA ARG A 14 19.06 -3.05 11.87
C ARG A 14 18.69 -2.87 13.35
N LYS A 15 17.43 -3.14 13.71
CA LYS A 15 16.91 -2.97 15.08
C LYS A 15 17.06 -4.24 15.93
N LYS A 16 17.54 -5.34 15.34
CA LYS A 16 17.56 -6.68 15.95
C LYS A 16 16.21 -7.08 16.55
N ALA A 17 15.14 -6.71 15.84
CA ALA A 17 13.76 -6.88 16.27
C ALA A 17 13.13 -8.04 15.48
N PHE A 18 13.44 -9.26 15.91
CA PHE A 18 12.98 -10.49 15.27
C PHE A 18 11.71 -11.03 15.94
N VAL A 19 10.84 -11.62 15.12
CA VAL A 19 9.59 -12.26 15.58
C VAL A 19 9.81 -13.76 15.82
N ASN A 20 10.67 -14.40 15.03
CA ASN A 20 10.96 -15.83 15.14
C ASN A 20 12.14 -16.08 16.08
N ALA A 21 12.04 -17.15 16.88
CA ALA A 21 13.08 -17.55 17.84
C ALA A 21 14.38 -17.96 17.16
N GLU A 22 14.28 -18.60 15.99
CA GLU A 22 15.42 -19.00 15.16
C GLU A 22 16.25 -17.80 14.71
N ASP A 23 15.61 -16.75 14.20
CA ASP A 23 16.27 -15.54 13.72
C ASP A 23 16.92 -14.76 14.87
N ALA A 24 16.24 -14.70 16.02
CA ALA A 24 16.75 -14.07 17.24
C ALA A 24 18.00 -14.80 17.76
N ALA A 25 17.96 -16.14 17.79
CA ALA A 25 19.08 -16.98 18.19
C ALA A 25 20.28 -16.85 17.23
N MET A 26 20.05 -16.86 15.92
CA MET A 26 21.09 -16.64 14.91
C MET A 26 21.74 -15.26 15.02
N ALA A 27 20.96 -14.24 15.38
CA ALA A 27 21.45 -12.88 15.58
C ALA A 27 22.09 -12.64 16.96
N GLY A 28 22.08 -13.63 17.86
CA GLY A 28 22.59 -13.51 19.22
C GLY A 28 21.84 -12.47 20.05
N THR A 29 20.54 -12.29 19.81
CA THR A 29 19.70 -11.31 20.50
C THR A 29 18.47 -11.98 21.12
N GLU A 30 18.01 -11.44 22.24
CA GLU A 30 16.74 -11.89 22.83
C GLU A 30 15.56 -11.60 21.90
N LEU A 31 14.53 -12.45 21.99
CA LEU A 31 13.25 -12.25 21.33
C LEU A 31 12.60 -10.96 21.84
N LYS A 32 12.83 -9.86 21.14
CA LYS A 32 12.10 -8.60 21.39
C LYS A 32 10.64 -8.65 20.90
N GLY A 33 10.25 -9.68 20.15
CA GLY A 33 8.89 -9.82 19.62
C GLY A 33 8.44 -8.61 18.79
N VAL A 34 7.12 -8.39 18.72
CA VAL A 34 6.42 -7.35 17.94
C VAL A 34 6.68 -5.91 18.47
N GLN A 35 7.65 -5.70 19.36
CA GLN A 35 7.74 -4.47 20.16
C GLN A 35 8.42 -3.26 19.47
N ASP A 36 9.11 -3.44 18.34
CA ASP A 36 9.74 -2.29 17.66
C ASP A 36 8.70 -1.51 16.83
N GLU A 37 8.38 -0.30 17.30
CA GLU A 37 7.34 0.54 16.70
C GLU A 37 7.67 0.95 15.26
N GLU A 38 8.95 1.11 14.90
CA GLU A 38 9.36 1.46 13.53
C GLU A 38 9.14 0.29 12.58
N VAL A 39 9.52 -0.92 12.98
CA VAL A 39 9.30 -2.15 12.20
C VAL A 39 7.81 -2.38 11.97
N GLU A 40 6.98 -2.27 13.02
CA GLU A 40 5.53 -2.44 12.90
C GLU A 40 4.88 -1.31 12.11
N ARG A 41 5.48 -0.11 12.06
CA ARG A 41 5.00 0.97 11.20
C ARG A 41 5.18 0.62 9.73
N VAL A 42 6.36 0.14 9.33
CA VAL A 42 6.59 -0.28 7.94
C VAL A 42 5.75 -1.50 7.58
N ARG A 43 5.60 -2.45 8.49
CA ARG A 43 4.70 -3.59 8.31
C ARG A 43 3.25 -3.15 8.08
N ARG A 44 2.73 -2.21 8.87
CA ARG A 44 1.37 -1.66 8.66
C ARG A 44 1.23 -0.90 7.34
N ALA A 45 2.27 -0.17 6.91
CA ALA A 45 2.29 0.44 5.58
C ALA A 45 2.21 -0.62 4.47
N HIS A 46 2.96 -1.71 4.62
CA HIS A 46 2.96 -2.83 3.68
C HIS A 46 1.59 -3.52 3.63
N LEU A 47 0.99 -3.80 4.78
CA LEU A 47 -0.35 -4.41 4.84
C LEU A 47 -1.41 -3.52 4.17
N ASN A 48 -1.35 -2.20 4.38
CA ASN A 48 -2.27 -1.29 3.69
C ASN A 48 -2.07 -1.33 2.17
N ASP A 49 -0.85 -1.44 1.67
CA ASP A 49 -0.59 -1.67 0.25
C ASP A 49 -1.21 -3.00 -0.23
N VAL A 50 -1.06 -4.08 0.54
CA VAL A 50 -1.63 -5.41 0.25
C VAL A 50 -3.15 -5.39 0.18
N GLU A 51 -3.81 -4.59 1.02
CA GLU A 51 -5.27 -4.49 1.02
C GLU A 51 -5.82 -3.66 -0.15
N ASN A 52 -5.07 -2.65 -0.62
CA ASN A 52 -5.62 -1.65 -1.56
C ASN A 52 -5.18 -1.85 -3.01
N ILE A 53 -3.92 -2.26 -3.24
CA ILE A 53 -3.36 -2.38 -4.60
C ILE A 53 -4.01 -3.52 -5.38
N PRO A 54 -4.26 -4.71 -4.81
CA PRO A 54 -4.97 -5.78 -5.53
C PRO A 54 -6.38 -5.37 -5.96
N VAL A 55 -7.12 -4.64 -5.12
CA VAL A 55 -8.45 -4.12 -5.46
C VAL A 55 -8.36 -3.19 -6.67
N PHE A 56 -7.38 -2.29 -6.69
CA PHE A 56 -7.14 -1.40 -7.82
C PHE A 56 -6.68 -2.13 -9.08
N LEU A 57 -5.86 -3.16 -8.96
CA LEU A 57 -5.43 -3.96 -10.11
C LEU A 57 -6.62 -4.68 -10.75
N ILE A 58 -7.49 -5.30 -9.94
CA ILE A 58 -8.69 -5.98 -10.44
C ILE A 58 -9.65 -4.97 -11.07
N SER A 59 -9.99 -3.88 -10.36
CA SER A 59 -10.90 -2.86 -10.89
C SER A 59 -10.33 -2.18 -12.13
N GLY A 60 -9.02 -1.87 -12.15
CA GLY A 60 -8.34 -1.29 -13.30
C GLY A 60 -8.29 -2.21 -14.52
N MET A 61 -8.09 -3.52 -14.34
CA MET A 61 -8.13 -4.49 -15.45
C MET A 61 -9.53 -4.58 -16.06
N ILE A 62 -10.57 -4.69 -15.22
CA ILE A 62 -11.96 -4.71 -15.68
C ILE A 62 -12.30 -3.40 -16.39
N PHE A 63 -11.86 -2.26 -15.82
CA PHE A 63 -12.08 -0.95 -16.41
C PHE A 63 -11.46 -0.83 -17.81
N VAL A 64 -10.22 -1.30 -18.01
CA VAL A 64 -9.56 -1.31 -19.33
C VAL A 64 -10.26 -2.26 -20.29
N ALA A 65 -10.75 -3.41 -19.82
CA ALA A 65 -11.50 -4.36 -20.65
C ALA A 65 -12.84 -3.78 -21.16
N ALA A 66 -13.40 -2.79 -20.46
CA ALA A 66 -14.61 -2.08 -20.87
C ALA A 66 -14.36 -0.96 -21.91
N ASP A 67 -13.16 -0.89 -22.50
CA ASP A 67 -12.74 0.10 -23.51
C ASP A 67 -13.08 1.57 -23.15
N PRO A 68 -12.53 2.08 -22.02
CA PRO A 68 -12.88 3.39 -21.52
C PRO A 68 -12.16 4.49 -22.31
N ASN A 69 -12.57 5.73 -22.09
CA ASN A 69 -11.79 6.87 -22.57
C ASN A 69 -10.34 6.82 -22.04
N VAL A 70 -9.38 6.75 -22.96
CA VAL A 70 -7.94 6.58 -22.66
C VAL A 70 -7.39 7.68 -21.75
N ILE A 71 -7.80 8.94 -21.98
CA ILE A 71 -7.32 10.08 -21.19
C ILE A 71 -7.80 9.94 -19.74
N PHE A 72 -9.07 9.58 -19.55
CA PHE A 72 -9.64 9.37 -18.23
C PHE A 72 -8.97 8.21 -17.49
N ALA A 73 -8.77 7.07 -18.16
CA ALA A 73 -8.09 5.91 -17.59
C ALA A 73 -6.66 6.25 -17.12
N LEU A 74 -5.88 6.91 -17.98
CA LEU A 74 -4.51 7.35 -17.64
C LEU A 74 -4.50 8.31 -16.45
N MET A 75 -5.44 9.25 -16.39
CA MET A 75 -5.54 10.20 -15.29
C MET A 75 -5.82 9.50 -13.96
N MET A 76 -6.80 8.58 -13.92
CA MET A 76 -7.13 7.82 -12.72
C MET A 76 -5.96 6.96 -12.24
N PHE A 77 -5.26 6.30 -13.16
CA PHE A 77 -4.14 5.42 -12.81
C PHE A 77 -2.94 6.21 -12.29
N ARG A 78 -2.63 7.36 -12.88
CA ARG A 78 -1.58 8.27 -12.41
C ARG A 78 -1.90 8.83 -11.03
N LEU A 79 -3.13 9.29 -10.81
CA LEU A 79 -3.56 9.80 -9.50
C LEU A 79 -3.48 8.71 -8.43
N TYR A 80 -3.91 7.49 -8.73
CA TYR A 80 -3.83 6.37 -7.80
C TYR A 80 -2.38 6.07 -7.43
N PHE A 81 -1.50 5.97 -8.44
CA PHE A 81 -0.07 5.74 -8.22
C PHE A 81 0.56 6.82 -7.32
N ILE A 82 0.31 8.09 -7.62
CA ILE A 82 0.84 9.22 -6.83
C ILE A 82 0.30 9.17 -5.40
N ALA A 83 -1.00 8.91 -5.22
CA ALA A 83 -1.61 8.82 -3.89
C ALA A 83 -1.01 7.68 -3.05
N ARG A 84 -0.78 6.51 -3.65
CA ARG A 84 -0.14 5.38 -2.97
C ARG A 84 1.33 5.65 -2.66
N LEU A 85 2.07 6.24 -3.60
CA LEU A 85 3.47 6.62 -3.37
C LEU A 85 3.58 7.63 -2.22
N ALA A 86 2.75 8.67 -2.22
CA ALA A 86 2.69 9.65 -1.14
C ALA A 86 2.31 9.00 0.20
N HIS A 87 1.31 8.10 0.21
CA HIS A 87 0.95 7.33 1.40
C HIS A 87 2.14 6.53 1.94
N THR A 88 2.87 5.80 1.08
CA THR A 88 4.05 5.04 1.48
C THR A 88 5.15 5.94 2.06
N ILE A 89 5.44 7.07 1.42
CA ILE A 89 6.45 8.03 1.89
C ILE A 89 6.09 8.58 3.26
N VAL A 90 4.84 9.05 3.43
CA VAL A 90 4.33 9.65 4.68
C VAL A 90 4.19 8.62 5.81
N TYR A 91 4.01 7.35 5.49
CA TYR A 91 3.86 6.30 6.49
C TYR A 91 5.21 5.72 6.93
N ALA A 92 6.08 5.38 5.97
CA ALA A 92 7.27 4.56 6.21
C ALA A 92 8.59 5.33 6.18
N VAL A 93 8.68 6.44 5.44
CA VAL A 93 9.96 7.18 5.25
C VAL A 93 9.99 8.44 6.10
N TYR A 94 8.99 9.32 5.94
CA TYR A 94 8.85 10.55 6.69
C TYR A 94 7.57 10.50 7.50
N VAL A 95 7.71 10.32 8.81
CA VAL A 95 6.57 10.20 9.72
C VAL A 95 5.91 11.57 9.86
N VAL A 96 4.90 11.83 9.04
CA VAL A 96 4.10 13.06 9.15
C VAL A 96 2.97 12.82 10.14
N ARG A 97 2.66 13.83 10.96
CA ARG A 97 1.50 13.81 11.85
C ARG A 97 0.23 13.59 11.03
N GLN A 98 -0.75 12.88 11.60
CA GLN A 98 -2.12 12.87 11.07
C GLN A 98 -2.57 14.31 10.82
N PRO A 99 -3.27 14.63 9.70
CA PRO A 99 -4.18 13.77 8.94
C PRO A 99 -3.68 13.29 7.56
N VAL A 100 -2.44 13.60 7.18
CA VAL A 100 -1.95 13.43 5.79
C VAL A 100 -2.08 11.99 5.29
N ARG A 101 -1.74 11.01 6.13
CA ARG A 101 -1.91 9.59 5.81
C ARG A 101 -3.36 9.24 5.43
N THR A 102 -4.32 9.71 6.21
CA THR A 102 -5.74 9.42 6.00
C THR A 102 -6.24 10.05 4.71
N ILE A 103 -5.76 11.24 4.38
CA ILE A 103 -6.10 11.93 3.12
C ILE A 103 -5.57 11.13 1.92
N CYS A 104 -4.29 10.71 1.94
CA CYS A 104 -3.72 9.90 0.87
C CYS A 104 -4.45 8.56 0.70
N PHE A 105 -4.84 7.92 1.81
CA PHE A 105 -5.65 6.70 1.79
C PHE A 105 -7.01 6.96 1.14
N LEU A 106 -7.73 8.00 1.58
CA LEU A 106 -9.06 8.33 1.09
C LEU A 106 -9.07 8.63 -0.41
N ILE A 107 -8.05 9.32 -0.93
CA ILE A 107 -7.89 9.55 -2.37
C ILE A 107 -7.82 8.22 -3.13
N GLY A 108 -7.04 7.26 -2.64
CA GLY A 108 -6.95 5.93 -3.27
C GLY A 108 -8.28 5.17 -3.24
N VAL A 109 -9.03 5.28 -2.13
CA VAL A 109 -10.38 4.69 -2.02
C VAL A 109 -11.36 5.34 -2.99
N LEU A 110 -11.36 6.68 -3.09
CA LEU A 110 -12.22 7.43 -4.00
C LEU A 110 -11.98 7.04 -5.46
N ILE A 111 -10.72 6.90 -5.88
CA ILE A 111 -10.38 6.48 -7.25
C ILE A 111 -10.91 5.08 -7.52
N ASN A 112 -10.74 4.13 -6.59
CA ASN A 112 -11.31 2.79 -6.72
C ASN A 112 -12.84 2.82 -6.86
N MET A 113 -13.52 3.62 -6.03
CA MET A 113 -14.98 3.77 -6.12
C MET A 113 -15.42 4.36 -7.46
N ILE A 114 -14.70 5.37 -7.99
CA ILE A 114 -14.98 5.96 -9.30
C ILE A 114 -14.83 4.92 -10.40
N LEU A 115 -13.75 4.13 -10.41
CA LEU A 115 -13.54 3.08 -11.40
C LEU A 115 -14.65 2.05 -11.36
N ILE A 116 -14.98 1.54 -10.16
CA ILE A 116 -16.05 0.54 -9.96
C ILE A 116 -17.40 1.09 -10.42
N PHE A 117 -17.75 2.31 -10.01
CA PHE A 117 -19.00 2.95 -10.41
C PHE A 117 -19.10 3.14 -11.93
N THR A 118 -17.98 3.54 -12.55
CA THR A 118 -17.91 3.71 -14.00
C THR A 118 -18.08 2.37 -14.71
N ILE A 119 -17.44 1.30 -14.22
CA ILE A 119 -17.69 -0.06 -14.73
C ILE A 119 -19.19 -0.37 -14.68
N PHE A 120 -19.87 -0.18 -13.55
CA PHE A 120 -21.31 -0.47 -13.45
C PHE A 120 -22.20 0.34 -14.40
N ILE A 121 -21.79 1.56 -14.78
CA ILE A 121 -22.56 2.38 -15.74
C ILE A 121 -22.35 1.91 -17.17
N TYR A 122 -21.12 1.58 -17.56
CA TYR A 122 -20.77 1.30 -18.95
C TYR A 122 -20.90 -0.19 -19.31
N PHE A 123 -20.72 -1.11 -18.36
CA PHE A 123 -20.80 -2.55 -18.60
C PHE A 123 -22.19 -3.07 -19.02
N PRO A 124 -23.35 -2.50 -18.61
CA PRO A 124 -24.67 -2.91 -19.10
C PRO A 124 -24.94 -2.60 -20.58
N GLN A 125 -24.04 -1.88 -21.26
CA GLN A 125 -24.22 -1.39 -22.63
C GLN A 125 -23.38 -2.17 -23.67
N LEU A 126 -22.58 -3.13 -23.20
CA LEU A 126 -21.80 -4.10 -24.00
C LEU A 126 -22.57 -5.43 -24.10
#